data_AF-A0A931YAZ6-F1
#
_entry.id   AF-A0A931YAZ6-F1
#
_cell.length_a   1.000
_cell.length_b   1.000
_cell.length_c   1.000
_cell.angle_alpha   90.00
_cell.angle_beta   90.00
_cell.angle_gamma   90.00
#
_symmetry.space_group_name_H-M   'P 1'
#
loop_
_entity.id
_entity.type
_entity.pdbx_description
1 polymer ?
#
loop_
_entity_poly.entity_id
_entity_poly.type
_entity_poly.pdbx_seq_one_letter_code
_entity_poly.pdbx_strand_id
1 'polypeptide(L)' 'MFPQINTYMLLVQKFSFVLGSILYLLFAFIVVKQTTMMSKNVSDKFNTVLITFAYLHAAFAIFLVFLTLTIL' A
#
# COMPACT_ATOMS: atom_id res chain seq x y z
N MET A 1 -30.67 5.31 19.49
CA MET A 1 -29.88 5.77 18.32
C MET A 1 -29.86 4.66 17.29
N PHE A 2 -30.16 4.99 16.03
CA PHE A 2 -30.55 4.06 14.95
C PHE A 2 -29.50 2.94 14.67
N PRO A 3 -29.73 1.70 15.11
CA PRO A 3 -28.76 0.60 14.94
C PRO A 3 -28.43 0.31 13.47
N GLN A 4 -29.40 0.53 12.58
CA GLN A 4 -29.25 0.30 11.14
C GLN A 4 -28.26 1.28 10.50
N ILE A 5 -28.27 2.56 10.91
CA ILE A 5 -27.33 3.57 10.42
C ILE A 5 -25.90 3.20 10.79
N ASN A 6 -25.67 2.69 12.01
CA ASN A 6 -24.34 2.22 12.43
C ASN A 6 -23.85 1.04 11.58
N THR A 7 -24.73 0.11 11.23
CA THR A 7 -24.37 -1.04 10.37
C THR A 7 -23.99 -0.62 8.96
N TYR A 8 -24.74 0.29 8.34
CA TYR A 8 -24.41 0.80 7.01
C TYR A 8 -23.12 1.62 7.01
N MET A 9 -22.91 2.46 8.02
CA MET A 9 -21.68 3.25 8.16
C MET A 9 -20.45 2.35 8.32
N LEU A 10 -20.56 1.28 9.12
CA LEU A 10 -19.49 0.30 9.30
C LEU A 10 -19.15 -0.41 7.98
N LEU A 11 -20.16 -0.78 7.19
CA LEU A 11 -19.96 -1.41 5.88
C LEU A 11 -19.18 -0.47 4.93
N VAL A 12 -19.60 0.79 4.84
CA VAL A 12 -18.93 1.81 4.02
C VAL A 12 -17.47 1.97 4.47
N GLN A 13 -17.23 2.07 5.78
CA GLN A 13 -15.89 2.18 6.33
C GLN A 13 -14.99 1.00 5.95
N LYS A 14 -15.49 -0.24 6.03
CA LYS A 14 -14.75 -1.44 5.60
C LYS A 14 -14.36 -1.37 4.13
N PHE A 15 -15.30 -1.01 3.24
CA PHE A 15 -15.01 -0.84 1.82
C PHE A 15 -13.99 0.28 1.55
N SER A 16 -14.06 1.39 2.29
CA SER A 16 -13.07 2.47 2.19
C SER A 16 -11.67 2.01 2.57
N PHE A 17 -11.52 1.17 3.60
CA PHE A 17 -10.22 0.59 3.96
C PHE A 17 -9.68 -0.34 2.87
N VAL A 18 -10.52 -1.23 2.33
CA VAL A 18 -10.11 -2.12 1.22
C VAL A 18 -9.66 -1.30 0.02
N LEU A 19 -10.46 -0.31 -0.41
CA LEU A 19 -10.10 0.56 -1.53
C LEU A 19 -8.83 1.36 -1.26
N GLY A 20 -8.67 1.90 -0.04
CA GLY A 20 -7.46 2.60 0.39
C GLY A 20 -6.22 1.71 0.35
N SER A 21 -6.33 0.45 0.74
CA SER A 21 -5.20 -0.51 0.69
C SER A 21 -4.75 -0.80 -0.75
N ILE A 22 -5.70 -0.89 -1.69
CA ILE A 22 -5.40 -1.09 -3.13
C ILE A 22 -4.70 0.15 -3.70
N LEU A 23 -5.19 1.35 -3.38
CA LEU A 23 -4.54 2.59 -3.79
C LEU A 23 -3.12 2.69 -3.21
N TYR A 24 -2.94 2.32 -1.94
CA TYR A 24 -1.63 2.30 -1.29
C TYR A 24 -0.65 1.32 -1.98
N LEU A 25 -1.12 0.15 -2.40
CA LEU A 25 -0.33 -0.80 -3.18
C LEU A 25 0.14 -0.19 -4.53
N LEU A 26 -0.74 0.52 -5.24
CA LEU A 26 -0.36 1.23 -6.47
C LEU A 26 0.75 2.26 -6.20
N PHE A 27 0.64 3.02 -5.11
CA PHE A 27 1.68 3.95 -4.69
C PHE A 27 3.01 3.25 -4.36
N ALA A 28 2.98 2.11 -3.69
CA ALA A 28 4.19 1.35 -3.39
C ALA A 28 4.94 0.92 -4.68
N PHE A 29 4.21 0.50 -5.72
CA PHE A 29 4.83 0.20 -7.02
C PHE A 29 5.40 1.45 -7.71
N ILE A 30 4.73 2.61 -7.58
CA ILE A 30 5.26 3.88 -8.09
C ILE A 30 6.59 4.21 -7.40
N VAL A 31 6.68 4.04 -6.08
CA VAL A 31 7.91 4.26 -5.32
C VAL A 31 9.04 3.36 -5.81
N VAL A 32 8.78 2.05 -5.98
CA VAL A 32 9.78 1.11 -6.53
C VAL A 32 10.30 1.59 -7.89
N LYS A 33 9.40 2.01 -8.78
CA LYS A 33 9.77 2.54 -10.10
C LYS A 33 10.60 3.82 -9.98
N GLN A 34 10.19 4.75 -9.12
CA GLN A 34 10.90 6.02 -8.91
C GLN A 34 12.31 5.79 -8.35
N THR A 35 12.46 4.96 -7.31
CA THR A 35 13.75 4.62 -6.70
C THR A 35 14.66 3.93 -7.71
N THR A 36 14.13 2.96 -8.47
CA THR A 36 14.92 2.24 -9.49
C THR A 36 15.38 3.16 -10.63
N MET A 37 14.52 4.07 -11.09
CA MET A 37 14.86 5.04 -12.14
C MET A 37 15.89 6.05 -11.65
N MET A 38 15.77 6.52 -10.41
CA MET A 38 16.74 7.43 -9.80
C MET A 38 18.12 6.78 -9.68
N SER A 39 18.19 5.54 -9.16
CA SER A 39 19.44 4.82 -8.98
C SER A 39 20.17 4.45 -10.28
N LYS A 40 19.48 4.45 -11.43
CA LYS A 40 20.10 4.29 -12.76
C LYS A 40 20.79 5.57 -13.25
N ASN A 41 20.27 6.73 -12.86
CA ASN A 41 20.77 8.03 -13.32
C ASN A 41 21.79 8.64 -12.34
N VAL A 42 21.70 8.29 -11.06
CA VAL A 42 22.57 8.78 -9.99
C VAL A 42 23.21 7.59 -9.31
N SER A 43 24.53 7.41 -9.51
CA SER A 43 25.29 6.34 -8.87
C SER A 43 25.61 6.69 -7.42
N ASP A 44 25.12 5.88 -6.49
CA ASP A 44 25.37 5.99 -5.04
C ASP A 44 25.56 4.58 -4.45
N LYS A 45 26.49 4.45 -3.49
CA LYS A 45 26.75 3.21 -2.74
C LYS A 45 25.51 2.67 -1.99
N PHE A 46 24.55 3.53 -1.68
CA PHE A 46 23.32 3.15 -0.98
C PHE A 46 22.17 2.74 -1.91
N ASN A 47 22.33 2.87 -3.24
CA ASN A 47 21.28 2.56 -4.21
C ASN A 47 20.71 1.15 -4.05
N THR A 48 21.58 0.16 -3.87
CA THR A 48 21.15 -1.23 -3.67
C THR A 48 20.27 -1.36 -2.44
N VAL A 49 20.67 -0.73 -1.33
CA VAL A 49 19.90 -0.74 -0.07
C VAL A 49 18.54 -0.07 -0.28
N LEU A 50 18.50 1.11 -0.90
CA LEU A 50 17.26 1.83 -1.18
C LEU A 50 16.29 1.01 -2.05
N ILE A 51 16.79 0.39 -3.12
CA ILE A 51 15.97 -0.46 -3.99
C ILE A 51 15.44 -1.67 -3.22
N THR A 52 16.26 -2.34 -2.42
CA THR A 52 15.83 -3.47 -1.58
C THR A 52 14.71 -3.06 -0.61
N PHE A 53 14.86 -1.93 0.07
CA PHE A 53 13.81 -1.42 0.97
C PHE A 53 12.53 -1.04 0.23
N ALA A 54 12.62 -0.49 -0.99
CA ALA A 54 11.45 -0.19 -1.80
C ALA A 54 10.67 -1.46 -2.18
N TYR A 55 11.36 -2.53 -2.60
CA TYR A 55 10.71 -3.82 -2.91
C TYR A 55 10.11 -4.47 -1.66
N LEU A 56 10.80 -4.40 -0.52
CA LEU A 56 10.32 -4.94 0.76
C LEU A 56 9.08 -4.17 1.24
N HIS A 57 9.06 -2.85 1.10
CA HIS A 57 7.88 -2.02 1.33
C HIS A 57 6.71 -2.40 0.42
N ALA A 58 6.95 -2.62 -0.87
CA ALA A 58 5.92 -3.08 -1.80
C ALA A 58 5.37 -4.46 -1.43
N ALA A 59 6.22 -5.39 -0.98
CA ALA A 59 5.78 -6.69 -0.48
C ALA A 59 4.86 -6.55 0.76
N PHE A 60 5.17 -5.64 1.68
CA PHE A 60 4.28 -5.34 2.80
C PHE A 60 2.96 -4.68 2.38
N ALA A 61 2.97 -3.85 1.33
CA ALA A 61 1.74 -3.30 0.78
C ALA A 61 0.83 -4.39 0.18
N ILE A 62 1.41 -5.39 -0.50
CA ILE A 62 0.67 -6.57 -0.98
C ILE A 62 0.06 -7.33 0.21
N PHE A 63 0.87 -7.60 1.25
CA PHE A 63 0.39 -8.26 2.46
C PHE A 63 -0.73 -7.48 3.15
N LEU A 64 -0.64 -6.14 3.19
CA LEU A 64 -1.67 -5.28 3.74
C LEU A 64 -3.00 -5.44 3.00
N VAL A 65 -3.00 -5.52 1.66
CA VAL A 65 -4.24 -5.77 0.89
C VAL A 65 -4.90 -7.07 1.33
N PHE A 66 -4.13 -8.17 1.43
CA PHE A 66 -4.67 -9.45 1.91
C PHE A 66 -5.21 -9.38 3.34
N LEU A 67 -4.50 -8.72 4.24
CA LEU A 67 -4.96 -8.51 5.61
C LEU A 67 -6.23 -7.66 5.67
N THR A 68 -6.33 -6.63 4.82
CA THR A 68 -7.50 -5.74 4.81
C THR A 68 -8.75 -6.45 4.27
N LEU A 69 -8.58 -7.44 3.39
CA LEU A 69 -9.68 -8.28 2.91
C LEU A 69 -10.30 -9.14 4.01
N THR A 70 -9.55 -9.52 5.06
CA THR A 70 -10.12 -10.30 6.18
C THR A 70 -11.06 -9.47 7.06
N ILE A 71 -11.06 -8.14 6.89
CA ILE A 71 -11.93 -7.22 7.64
C ILE A 71 -13.32 -7.15 7.00
N LEU A 72 -13.47 -7.52 5.72
CA LEU A 72 -14.74 -7.53 5.00
C LEU A 72 -15.70 -8.55 5.66
#